data_AF-A0A6P0U7K8-F1
#
_entry.id   AF-A0A6P0U7K8-F1
#
_cell.length_a   1.000
_cell.length_b   1.000
_cell.length_c   1.000
_cell.angle_alpha   90.00
_cell.angle_beta   90.00
_cell.angle_gamma   90.00
#
_symmetry.space_group_name_H-M   'P 1'
#
loop_
_entity.id
_entity.type
_entity.pdbx_description
1 polymer ?
#
loop_
_entity_poly.entity_id
_entity_poly.type
_entity_poly.pdbx_seq_one_letter_code
_entity_poly.pdbx_strand_id
1 'polypeptide(L)'
;PVRIEWPDGNVTHEWETPSPQIDPLKQKIITILEREGRSLLALNALVQAREAEVSIAHKTVKIKQDEADDLIWDFAKYKALAAALNPVAIIDVMGTTVIDLALIRSLSRLYNLPMTSYEAGKLWKIIIFSEGGMLLGELGSSLLLGLGKVGVTSYAGVAITQASIAAYGTYAIGRATKVYLEKGCTWGPLGQDMVIQDILSQVEPDTIIYRLQQELFEGRRKK
;
A
#
# COMPACT_ATOMS: atom_id res chain seq x y z
N PRO A 1 -24.01 18.83 -48.38
CA PRO A 1 -23.72 19.23 -49.77
C PRO A 1 -24.98 19.79 -50.42
N VAL A 2 -24.95 21.06 -50.81
CA VAL A 2 -26.08 21.73 -51.48
C VAL A 2 -25.82 21.69 -52.98
N ARG A 3 -26.86 21.37 -53.75
CA ARG A 3 -26.80 21.28 -55.22
C ARG A 3 -27.14 22.65 -55.79
N ILE A 4 -26.20 23.28 -56.47
CA ILE A 4 -26.39 24.56 -57.14
C ILE A 4 -26.50 24.28 -58.64
N GLU A 5 -27.66 24.62 -59.22
CA GLU A 5 -27.87 24.56 -60.66
C GLU A 5 -27.63 25.94 -61.27
N TRP A 6 -26.69 26.00 -62.21
CA TRP A 6 -26.34 27.22 -62.92
C TRP A 6 -27.29 27.42 -64.12
N PRO A 7 -27.50 28.67 -64.58
CA PRO A 7 -28.40 28.97 -65.71
C PRO A 7 -27.98 28.33 -67.05
N ASP A 8 -26.74 27.84 -67.15
CA ASP A 8 -26.17 27.13 -68.30
C ASP A 8 -26.44 25.61 -68.26
N GLY A 9 -27.15 25.11 -67.24
CA GLY A 9 -27.46 23.68 -67.06
C GLY A 9 -26.37 22.88 -66.34
N ASN A 10 -25.29 23.50 -65.88
CA ASN A 10 -24.29 22.83 -65.05
C ASN A 10 -24.78 22.64 -63.61
N VAL A 11 -24.39 21.50 -63.02
CA VAL A 11 -24.73 21.13 -61.65
C VAL A 11 -23.43 21.00 -60.85
N THR A 12 -23.24 21.86 -59.85
CA THR A 12 -22.10 21.76 -58.93
C THR A 12 -22.56 21.40 -57.52
N HIS A 13 -21.76 20.59 -56.82
CA HIS A 13 -21.98 20.25 -55.42
C HIS A 13 -21.00 21.03 -54.56
N GLU A 14 -21.52 21.94 -53.73
CA GLU A 14 -20.71 22.72 -52.79
C GLU A 14 -21.07 22.35 -51.34
N TRP A 15 -20.06 22.33 -50.47
CA TRP A 15 -20.26 22.13 -49.05
C TRP A 15 -20.55 23.48 -48.39
N GLU A 16 -21.82 23.75 -48.12
CA GLU A 16 -22.17 24.90 -47.28
C GLU A 16 -21.72 24.63 -45.84
N THR A 17 -21.10 25.65 -45.22
CA THR A 17 -20.84 25.67 -43.79
C THR A 17 -21.93 26.53 -43.15
N PRO A 18 -23.03 25.94 -42.64
CA PRO A 18 -24.12 26.71 -42.07
C PRO A 18 -23.62 27.54 -40.88
N SER A 19 -24.22 28.72 -40.70
CA SER A 19 -23.88 29.58 -39.57
C SER A 19 -24.14 28.85 -38.25
N PRO A 20 -23.20 28.90 -37.28
CA PRO A 20 -23.35 28.20 -36.02
C PRO A 20 -24.63 28.65 -35.29
N GLN A 21 -25.45 27.69 -34.86
CA GLN A 21 -26.71 27.95 -34.17
C GLN A 21 -26.47 28.24 -32.69
N ILE A 22 -26.05 29.47 -32.39
CA ILE A 22 -25.67 29.86 -31.02
C ILE A 22 -26.90 30.12 -30.14
N ASP A 23 -27.93 30.78 -30.67
CA ASP A 23 -29.13 31.13 -29.88
C ASP A 23 -29.93 29.91 -29.40
N PRO A 24 -30.25 28.91 -30.25
CA PRO A 24 -30.98 27.71 -29.82
C PRO A 24 -30.21 26.92 -28.76
N LEU A 25 -28.88 26.88 -28.86
CA LEU A 25 -28.02 26.22 -27.88
C LEU A 25 -28.04 26.95 -26.53
N LYS A 26 -27.96 28.28 -26.57
CA LYS A 26 -28.02 29.13 -25.37
C LYS A 26 -29.35 28.97 -24.64
N GLN A 27 -30.47 28.96 -25.35
CA GLN A 27 -31.78 28.67 -24.74
C GLN A 27 -31.81 27.30 -24.09
N LYS A 28 -31.29 26.27 -24.77
CA LYS A 28 -31.26 24.90 -24.24
C LYS A 28 -30.44 24.80 -22.94
N ILE A 29 -29.29 25.47 -22.89
CA ILE A 29 -28.44 25.53 -21.70
C ILE A 29 -29.17 26.21 -20.54
N ILE A 30 -29.85 27.34 -20.78
CA ILE A 30 -30.62 28.05 -19.76
C ILE A 30 -31.76 27.17 -19.22
N THR A 31 -32.52 26.52 -20.09
CA THR A 31 -33.62 25.62 -19.68
C THR A 31 -33.12 24.45 -18.81
N ILE A 32 -31.96 23.87 -19.14
CA ILE A 32 -31.35 22.80 -18.35
C ILE A 32 -30.84 23.35 -17.00
N LEU A 33 -30.24 24.54 -16.97
CA LEU A 33 -29.78 25.19 -15.74
C LEU A 33 -30.94 25.56 -14.80
N GLU A 34 -32.05 26.04 -15.33
CA GLU A 34 -33.25 26.36 -14.54
C GLU A 34 -33.88 25.10 -13.94
N ARG A 35 -33.85 23.98 -14.67
CA ARG A 35 -34.45 22.72 -14.23
C ARG A 35 -33.55 21.91 -13.29
N GLU A 36 -32.24 21.87 -13.55
CA GLU A 36 -31.31 20.93 -12.91
C GLU A 36 -30.03 21.60 -12.36
N GLY A 37 -29.90 22.92 -12.45
CA GLY A 37 -28.68 23.65 -12.10
C GLY A 37 -28.22 23.44 -10.64
N ARG A 38 -29.15 23.31 -9.68
CA ARG A 38 -28.78 22.99 -8.28
C ARG A 38 -28.19 21.59 -8.13
N SER A 39 -28.70 20.60 -8.86
CA SER A 39 -28.18 19.23 -8.86
C SER A 39 -26.81 19.16 -9.51
N LEU A 40 -26.59 19.90 -10.60
CA LEU A 40 -25.28 19.99 -11.26
C LEU A 40 -24.23 20.70 -10.39
N LEU A 41 -24.62 21.78 -9.69
CA LEU A 41 -23.76 22.45 -8.71
C LEU A 41 -23.41 21.54 -7.53
N ALA A 42 -24.38 20.81 -6.99
CA ALA A 42 -24.15 19.85 -5.92
C ALA A 42 -23.22 18.71 -6.38
N LEU A 43 -23.42 18.19 -7.59
CA LEU A 43 -22.56 17.16 -8.17
C LEU A 43 -21.13 17.68 -8.40
N ASN A 44 -20.98 18.88 -8.95
CA ASN A 44 -19.67 19.49 -9.18
C ASN A 44 -18.97 19.80 -7.85
N ALA A 45 -19.69 20.28 -6.84
CA ALA A 45 -19.18 20.46 -5.50
C ALA A 45 -18.81 19.13 -4.82
N LEU A 46 -19.57 18.05 -5.01
CA LEU A 46 -19.24 16.72 -4.52
C LEU A 46 -18.01 16.14 -5.21
N VAL A 47 -17.86 16.35 -6.52
CA VAL A 47 -16.67 15.95 -7.27
C VAL A 47 -15.46 16.75 -6.81
N GLN A 48 -15.56 18.07 -6.69
CA GLN A 48 -14.48 18.93 -6.17
C GLN A 48 -14.12 18.62 -4.71
N ALA A 49 -15.12 18.36 -3.85
CA ALA A 49 -14.90 17.97 -2.47
C ALA A 49 -14.18 16.61 -2.37
N ARG A 50 -14.57 15.65 -3.21
CA ARG A 50 -13.89 14.35 -3.33
C ARG A 50 -12.44 14.52 -3.81
N GLU A 51 -12.20 15.36 -4.82
CA GLU A 51 -10.83 15.64 -5.31
C GLU A 51 -9.97 16.34 -4.24
N ALA A 52 -10.54 17.28 -3.49
CA ALA A 52 -9.86 17.95 -2.39
C ALA A 52 -9.57 17.01 -1.21
N GLU A 53 -10.51 16.14 -0.86
CA GLU A 53 -10.34 15.09 0.16
C GLU A 53 -9.21 14.13 -0.22
N VAL A 54 -9.19 13.66 -1.47
CA VAL A 54 -8.11 12.81 -2.01
C VAL A 54 -6.76 13.53 -1.97
N SER A 55 -6.70 14.83 -2.30
CA SER A 55 -5.46 15.63 -2.26
C SER A 55 -4.94 15.84 -0.83
N ILE A 56 -5.84 16.11 0.13
CA ILE A 56 -5.49 16.27 1.55
C ILE A 56 -5.06 14.93 2.15
N ALA A 57 -5.72 13.83 1.78
CA ALA A 57 -5.32 12.48 2.15
C ALA A 57 -3.90 12.18 1.64
N HIS A 58 -3.58 12.49 0.39
CA HIS A 58 -2.23 12.30 -0.17
C HIS A 58 -1.14 13.12 0.55
N LYS A 59 -1.43 14.38 0.92
CA LYS A 59 -0.47 15.21 1.68
C LYS A 59 -0.27 14.71 3.11
N THR A 60 -1.34 14.21 3.74
CA THR A 60 -1.27 13.62 5.08
C THR A 60 -0.49 12.31 5.06
N VAL A 61 -0.69 11.48 4.04
CA VAL A 61 0.05 10.22 3.84
C VAL A 61 1.56 10.47 3.82
N LYS A 62 2.06 11.46 3.06
CA LYS A 62 3.51 11.73 2.98
C LYS A 62 4.13 12.14 4.33
N ILE A 63 3.38 12.85 5.18
CA ILE A 63 3.84 13.21 6.53
C ILE A 63 3.81 12.00 7.48
N LYS A 64 2.91 11.05 7.24
CA LYS A 64 2.78 9.82 8.03
C LYS A 64 3.68 8.67 7.58
N GLN A 65 4.41 8.83 6.47
CA GLN A 65 5.28 7.78 5.93
C GLN A 65 6.43 7.43 6.87
N ASP A 66 7.13 8.44 7.39
CA ASP A 66 8.25 8.25 8.32
C ASP A 66 7.75 7.65 9.65
N GLU A 67 6.64 8.18 10.18
CA GLU A 67 6.00 7.67 11.39
C GLU A 67 5.53 6.22 11.23
N ALA A 68 5.06 5.84 10.02
CA ALA A 68 4.70 4.47 9.70
C ALA A 68 5.92 3.55 9.66
N ASP A 69 7.04 4.01 9.08
CA ASP A 69 8.26 3.22 9.00
C ASP A 69 8.91 3.00 10.38
N ASP A 70 8.88 4.02 11.24
CA ASP A 70 9.31 3.92 12.64
C ASP A 70 8.43 2.95 13.44
N LEU A 71 7.10 3.04 13.26
CA LEU A 71 6.15 2.13 13.89
C LEU A 71 6.39 0.67 13.44
N ILE A 72 6.61 0.45 12.15
CA ILE A 72 6.94 -0.88 11.61
C ILE A 72 8.24 -1.40 12.23
N TRP A 73 9.27 -0.54 12.33
CA TRP A 73 10.56 -0.90 12.92
C TRP A 73 10.43 -1.28 14.40
N ASP A 74 9.64 -0.54 15.17
CA ASP A 74 9.40 -0.84 16.59
C ASP A 74 8.72 -2.19 16.79
N PHE A 75 7.66 -2.48 16.04
CA PHE A 75 6.99 -3.79 16.10
C PHE A 75 7.91 -4.93 15.65
N ALA A 76 8.73 -4.73 14.61
CA ALA A 76 9.71 -5.71 14.16
C ALA A 76 10.74 -6.01 15.27
N LYS A 77 11.26 -4.97 15.96
CA LYS A 77 12.16 -5.14 17.11
C LYS A 77 11.50 -5.89 18.27
N TYR A 78 10.28 -5.52 18.64
CA TYR A 78 9.57 -6.20 19.73
C TYR A 78 9.34 -7.67 19.43
N LYS A 79 8.94 -8.01 18.20
CA LYS A 79 8.77 -9.41 17.81
C LYS A 79 10.09 -10.17 17.77
N ALA A 80 11.14 -9.55 17.26
CA ALA A 80 12.48 -10.15 17.24
C ALA A 80 13.02 -10.44 18.64
N LEU A 81 12.80 -9.51 19.59
CA LEU A 81 13.12 -9.72 20.99
C LEU A 81 12.29 -10.85 21.60
N ALA A 82 10.99 -10.90 21.33
CA ALA A 82 10.12 -11.97 21.81
C ALA A 82 10.60 -13.35 21.30
N ALA A 83 10.91 -13.44 20.00
CA ALA A 83 11.45 -14.65 19.38
C ALA A 83 12.83 -15.05 19.93
N ALA A 84 13.71 -14.08 20.22
CA ALA A 84 15.03 -14.35 20.79
C ALA A 84 14.97 -14.87 22.23
N LEU A 85 13.97 -14.44 23.01
CA LEU A 85 13.83 -14.76 24.44
C LEU A 85 13.08 -16.07 24.69
N ASN A 86 12.18 -16.48 23.80
CA ASN A 86 11.36 -17.67 23.96
C ASN A 86 11.64 -18.73 22.88
N PRO A 87 12.65 -19.60 23.06
CA PRO A 87 12.98 -20.66 22.12
C PRO A 87 11.93 -21.79 22.00
N VAL A 88 10.82 -21.74 22.76
CA VAL A 88 9.76 -22.76 22.75
C VAL A 88 8.73 -22.45 21.66
N ALA A 89 8.93 -23.10 20.50
CA ALA A 89 8.29 -22.83 19.20
C ALA A 89 6.75 -22.90 19.09
N ILE A 90 6.01 -23.44 20.09
CA ILE A 90 4.61 -23.86 19.90
C ILE A 90 3.58 -22.91 20.55
N ILE A 91 3.95 -22.19 21.61
CA ILE A 91 3.11 -21.12 22.19
C ILE A 91 3.15 -19.85 21.29
N ASP A 92 4.12 -19.81 20.37
CA ASP A 92 4.57 -18.62 19.66
C ASP A 92 3.73 -18.25 18.43
N VAL A 93 3.09 -19.19 17.72
CA VAL A 93 2.35 -18.87 16.47
C VAL A 93 1.14 -17.95 16.71
N MET A 94 0.41 -18.14 17.82
CA MET A 94 -0.72 -17.25 18.14
C MET A 94 -0.24 -15.89 18.68
N GLY A 95 0.79 -15.87 19.53
CA GLY A 95 1.34 -14.63 20.09
C GLY A 95 2.05 -13.75 19.06
N THR A 96 2.82 -14.37 18.16
CA THR A 96 3.50 -13.70 17.04
C THR A 96 2.51 -13.09 16.05
N THR A 97 1.38 -13.76 15.80
CA THR A 97 0.30 -13.22 14.96
C THR A 97 -0.37 -12.01 15.63
N VAL A 98 -0.53 -12.00 16.96
CA VAL A 98 -1.12 -10.85 17.67
C VAL A 98 -0.27 -9.59 17.48
N ILE A 99 1.06 -9.70 17.48
CA ILE A 99 1.96 -8.57 17.21
C ILE A 99 1.75 -8.03 15.79
N ASP A 100 1.65 -8.90 14.79
CA ASP A 100 1.41 -8.48 13.40
C ASP A 100 0.02 -7.85 13.22
N LEU A 101 -1.02 -8.42 13.84
CA LEU A 101 -2.37 -7.84 13.81
C LEU A 101 -2.42 -6.48 14.52
N ALA A 102 -1.69 -6.34 15.62
CA ALA A 102 -1.56 -5.07 16.34
C ALA A 102 -0.80 -4.03 15.50
N LEU A 103 0.23 -4.44 14.76
CA LEU A 103 0.93 -3.58 13.79
C LEU A 103 -0.04 -3.09 12.71
N ILE A 104 -0.79 -4.00 12.08
CA ILE A 104 -1.76 -3.64 11.02
C ILE A 104 -2.80 -2.65 11.53
N ARG A 105 -3.33 -2.88 12.74
CA ARG A 105 -4.31 -1.96 13.37
C ARG A 105 -3.69 -0.62 13.71
N SER A 106 -2.45 -0.61 14.19
CA SER A 106 -1.74 0.62 14.55
C SER A 106 -1.44 1.45 13.30
N LEU A 107 -1.01 0.82 12.20
CA LEU A 107 -0.87 1.47 10.89
C LEU A 107 -2.20 2.02 10.39
N SER A 108 -3.27 1.24 10.45
CA SER A 108 -4.59 1.74 10.03
C SER A 108 -5.03 2.96 10.82
N ARG A 109 -4.81 2.97 12.14
CA ARG A 109 -5.08 4.14 12.99
C ARG A 109 -4.21 5.34 12.64
N LEU A 110 -2.93 5.10 12.32
CA LEU A 110 -1.99 6.14 11.89
C LEU A 110 -2.47 6.84 10.62
N TYR A 111 -3.06 6.08 9.69
CA TYR A 111 -3.69 6.60 8.47
C TYR A 111 -5.13 7.07 8.66
N ASN A 112 -5.65 7.13 9.89
CA ASN A 112 -7.05 7.46 10.21
C ASN A 112 -8.10 6.58 9.51
N LEU A 113 -7.75 5.35 9.18
CA LEU A 113 -8.63 4.37 8.54
C LEU A 113 -9.25 3.46 9.63
N PRO A 114 -10.59 3.37 9.72
CA PRO A 114 -11.23 2.45 10.65
C PRO A 114 -11.01 1.01 10.17
N MET A 115 -10.37 0.19 10.99
CA MET A 115 -10.09 -1.21 10.69
C MET A 115 -10.56 -2.08 11.83
N THR A 116 -11.35 -3.11 11.53
CA THR A 116 -11.80 -4.13 12.47
C THR A 116 -10.75 -5.23 12.65
N SER A 117 -10.85 -6.03 13.72
CA SER A 117 -9.92 -7.16 13.91
C SER A 117 -10.07 -8.21 12.83
N TYR A 118 -11.27 -8.35 12.27
CA TYR A 118 -11.57 -9.25 11.16
C TYR A 118 -10.87 -8.83 9.87
N GLU A 119 -10.95 -7.55 9.50
CA GLU A 119 -10.29 -7.03 8.30
C GLU A 119 -8.76 -7.09 8.43
N ALA A 120 -8.21 -6.76 9.60
CA ALA A 120 -6.78 -6.92 9.86
C ALA A 120 -6.32 -8.38 9.71
N GLY A 121 -7.11 -9.34 10.22
CA GLY A 121 -6.85 -10.76 10.04
C GLY A 121 -6.96 -11.23 8.58
N LYS A 122 -7.89 -10.67 7.81
CA LYS A 122 -8.03 -10.95 6.38
C LYS A 122 -6.82 -10.42 5.59
N LEU A 123 -6.41 -9.18 5.87
CA LEU A 123 -5.24 -8.56 5.26
C LEU A 123 -3.96 -9.34 5.58
N TRP A 124 -3.75 -9.68 6.85
CA TRP A 124 -2.61 -10.48 7.29
C TRP A 124 -2.54 -11.83 6.55
N LYS A 125 -3.67 -12.54 6.42
CA LYS A 125 -3.73 -13.79 5.65
C LYS A 125 -3.35 -13.58 4.19
N ILE A 126 -3.91 -12.56 3.54
CA ILE A 126 -3.60 -12.25 2.14
C ILE A 126 -2.10 -12.06 1.97
N ILE A 127 -1.47 -11.25 2.84
CA ILE A 127 -0.04 -10.99 2.83
C ILE A 127 0.72 -12.30 3.00
N ILE A 128 0.51 -13.03 4.10
CA ILE A 128 1.25 -14.27 4.38
C ILE A 128 1.08 -15.34 3.28
N PHE A 129 -0.12 -15.52 2.72
CA PHE A 129 -0.36 -16.53 1.68
C PHE A 129 0.17 -16.11 0.30
N SER A 130 0.16 -14.80 0.00
CA SER A 130 0.81 -14.24 -1.18
C SER A 130 2.34 -14.38 -1.11
N GLU A 131 2.89 -14.21 0.09
CA GLU A 131 4.32 -14.23 0.38
C GLU A 131 4.89 -15.63 0.60
N GLY A 132 4.04 -16.64 0.75
CA GLY A 132 4.34 -17.94 1.39
C GLY A 132 5.44 -18.79 0.76
N GLY A 133 5.87 -18.50 -0.48
CA GLY A 133 7.01 -19.16 -1.11
C GLY A 133 8.33 -18.38 -1.00
N MET A 134 8.28 -17.05 -0.98
CA MET A 134 9.44 -16.18 -1.20
C MET A 134 10.14 -15.83 0.11
N LEU A 135 9.37 -15.48 1.16
CA LEU A 135 9.93 -15.12 2.47
C LEU A 135 10.72 -16.27 3.11
N LEU A 136 10.24 -17.51 2.98
CA LEU A 136 10.92 -18.67 3.57
C LEU A 136 12.09 -19.16 2.68
N GLY A 137 11.96 -19.05 1.36
CA GLY A 137 12.99 -19.52 0.41
C GLY A 137 14.25 -18.66 0.38
N GLU A 138 14.10 -17.33 0.40
CA GLU A 138 15.23 -16.38 0.32
C GLU A 138 15.95 -16.21 1.66
N LEU A 139 15.20 -16.12 2.76
CA LEU A 139 15.78 -16.12 4.11
C LEU A 139 16.46 -17.45 4.43
N GLY A 140 15.83 -18.56 3.99
CA GLY A 140 16.36 -19.90 4.14
C GLY A 140 17.58 -20.21 3.27
N SER A 141 18.00 -19.30 2.36
CA SER A 141 19.22 -19.36 1.53
C SER A 141 20.33 -18.36 1.99
N SER A 142 19.94 -17.22 2.57
CA SER A 142 20.86 -16.16 3.06
C SER A 142 21.30 -16.32 4.52
N LEU A 143 20.42 -16.76 5.43
CA LEU A 143 20.73 -16.85 6.88
C LEU A 143 21.80 -17.90 7.21
N LEU A 144 21.65 -19.11 6.71
CA LEU A 144 22.64 -20.19 6.69
C LEU A 144 24.00 -19.84 6.05
N LEU A 145 24.08 -18.89 5.11
CA LEU A 145 25.37 -18.38 4.61
C LEU A 145 25.94 -17.27 5.51
N GLY A 146 25.11 -16.35 6.01
CA GLY A 146 25.53 -15.24 6.89
C GLY A 146 25.87 -15.68 8.33
N LEU A 147 25.15 -16.67 8.86
CA LEU A 147 25.31 -17.21 10.22
C LEU A 147 26.31 -18.37 10.29
N GLY A 148 26.82 -18.86 9.15
CA GLY A 148 27.95 -19.79 9.12
C GLY A 148 29.17 -19.27 9.90
N LYS A 149 29.26 -17.94 10.11
CA LYS A 149 30.30 -17.28 10.91
C LYS A 149 30.00 -17.21 12.42
N VAL A 150 28.74 -17.32 12.86
CA VAL A 150 28.30 -17.13 14.26
C VAL A 150 28.16 -18.47 15.00
N GLY A 151 28.36 -19.60 14.33
CA GLY A 151 28.19 -20.93 14.92
C GLY A 151 26.71 -21.20 15.18
N VAL A 152 26.02 -21.69 14.15
CA VAL A 152 24.61 -22.12 14.15
C VAL A 152 24.31 -23.16 15.25
N THR A 153 25.34 -23.77 15.82
CA THR A 153 25.26 -24.74 16.94
C THR A 153 25.15 -24.12 18.33
N SER A 154 25.37 -22.80 18.46
CA SER A 154 25.24 -22.11 19.74
C SER A 154 23.82 -21.58 19.94
N TYR A 155 23.33 -21.58 21.19
CA TYR A 155 22.04 -20.99 21.54
C TYR A 155 21.90 -19.53 21.08
N ALA A 156 23.00 -18.76 21.15
CA ALA A 156 23.05 -17.39 20.67
C ALA A 156 22.85 -17.29 19.14
N GLY A 157 23.48 -18.19 18.37
CA GLY A 157 23.30 -18.25 16.91
C GLY A 157 21.85 -18.55 16.51
N VAL A 158 21.21 -19.52 17.18
CA VAL A 158 19.80 -19.86 16.94
C VAL A 158 18.87 -18.69 17.28
N ALA A 159 19.08 -18.04 18.43
CA ALA A 159 18.27 -16.89 18.85
C ALA A 159 18.40 -15.70 17.88
N ILE A 160 19.62 -15.39 17.40
CA ILE A 160 19.84 -14.32 16.40
C ILE A 160 19.13 -14.66 15.09
N THR A 161 19.18 -15.92 14.65
CA THR A 161 18.51 -16.39 13.43
C THR A 161 17.00 -16.19 13.53
N GLN A 162 16.40 -16.67 14.62
CA GLN A 162 14.95 -16.57 14.84
C GLN A 162 14.49 -15.11 14.96
N ALA A 163 15.25 -14.28 15.67
CA ALA A 163 15.00 -12.84 15.79
C ALA A 163 15.03 -12.14 14.43
N SER A 164 16.00 -12.51 13.58
CA SER A 164 16.19 -11.95 12.25
C SER A 164 15.02 -12.28 11.32
N ILE A 165 14.60 -13.55 11.29
CA ILE A 165 13.44 -13.99 10.50
C ILE A 165 12.17 -13.29 10.98
N ALA A 166 11.97 -13.22 12.30
CA ALA A 166 10.80 -12.59 12.90
C ALA A 166 10.73 -11.09 12.58
N ALA A 167 11.86 -10.37 12.71
CA ALA A 167 11.96 -8.95 12.36
C ALA A 167 11.62 -8.72 10.89
N TYR A 168 12.24 -9.48 9.99
CA TYR A 168 12.02 -9.32 8.56
C TYR A 168 10.58 -9.61 8.16
N GLY A 169 9.99 -10.71 8.65
CA GLY A 169 8.59 -11.04 8.36
C GLY A 169 7.62 -9.94 8.81
N THR A 170 7.80 -9.39 10.00
CA THR A 170 6.95 -8.28 10.48
C THR A 170 7.20 -6.99 9.72
N TYR A 171 8.45 -6.71 9.33
CA TYR A 171 8.78 -5.55 8.51
C TYR A 171 8.11 -5.65 7.12
N ALA A 172 8.19 -6.82 6.48
CA ALA A 172 7.51 -7.13 5.22
C ALA A 172 5.99 -6.91 5.32
N ILE A 173 5.34 -7.52 6.32
CA ILE A 173 3.90 -7.35 6.57
C ILE A 173 3.55 -5.87 6.78
N GLY A 174 4.36 -5.14 7.54
CA GLY A 174 4.18 -3.71 7.79
C GLY A 174 4.25 -2.89 6.51
N ARG A 175 5.24 -3.16 5.64
CA ARG A 175 5.41 -2.47 4.35
C ARG A 175 4.27 -2.78 3.37
N ALA A 176 3.87 -4.05 3.26
CA ALA A 176 2.73 -4.46 2.45
C ALA A 176 1.43 -3.78 2.93
N THR A 177 1.24 -3.74 4.25
CA THR A 177 0.09 -3.07 4.88
C THR A 177 0.12 -1.56 4.63
N LYS A 178 1.28 -0.92 4.78
CA LYS A 178 1.46 0.51 4.49
C LYS A 178 0.99 0.83 3.06
N VAL A 179 1.49 0.10 2.06
CA VAL A 179 1.11 0.31 0.66
C VAL A 179 -0.38 0.03 0.41
N TYR A 180 -0.94 -1.02 1.04
CA TYR A 180 -2.38 -1.31 0.96
C TYR A 180 -3.25 -0.16 1.50
N LEU A 181 -2.86 0.42 2.63
CA LEU A 181 -3.56 1.55 3.26
C LEU A 181 -3.38 2.85 2.44
N GLU A 182 -2.17 3.12 1.95
CA GLU A 182 -1.87 4.28 1.10
C GLU A 182 -2.67 4.26 -0.22
N LYS A 183 -2.97 3.07 -0.74
CA LYS A 183 -3.81 2.89 -1.94
C LYS A 183 -5.31 2.92 -1.64
N GLY A 184 -5.73 3.17 -0.39
CA GLY A 184 -7.13 3.25 0.00
C GLY A 184 -7.78 1.88 0.23
N CYS A 185 -7.05 0.97 0.91
CA CYS A 185 -7.50 -0.38 1.22
C CYS A 185 -7.78 -1.24 -0.02
N THR A 186 -6.98 -1.06 -1.08
CA THR A 186 -7.03 -1.87 -2.30
C THR A 186 -5.63 -2.18 -2.81
N TRP A 187 -5.46 -3.34 -3.43
CA TRP A 187 -4.21 -3.73 -4.08
C TRP A 187 -4.06 -3.07 -5.47
N GLY A 188 -5.13 -2.52 -6.03
CA GLY A 188 -5.13 -1.93 -7.36
C GLY A 188 -5.18 -2.99 -8.48
N PRO A 189 -5.00 -2.57 -9.75
CA PRO A 189 -5.26 -3.41 -10.93
C PRO A 189 -4.24 -4.52 -11.16
N LEU A 190 -3.04 -4.40 -10.57
CA LEU A 190 -1.96 -5.38 -10.72
C LEU A 190 -2.20 -6.67 -9.90
N GLY A 191 -3.21 -6.67 -9.02
CA GLY A 191 -3.51 -7.80 -8.14
C GLY A 191 -2.61 -7.85 -6.90
N GLN A 192 -3.07 -8.57 -5.87
CA GLN A 192 -2.38 -8.64 -4.58
C GLN A 192 -0.98 -9.24 -4.68
N ASP A 193 -0.80 -10.34 -5.44
CA ASP A 193 0.45 -11.10 -5.45
C ASP A 193 1.60 -10.30 -6.09
N MET A 194 1.33 -9.60 -7.19
CA MET A 194 2.34 -8.80 -7.87
C MET A 194 2.77 -7.59 -7.03
N VAL A 195 1.82 -6.92 -6.38
CA VAL A 195 2.12 -5.76 -5.53
C VAL A 195 2.93 -6.18 -4.31
N ILE A 196 2.58 -7.30 -3.70
CA ILE A 196 3.31 -7.82 -2.55
C ILE A 196 4.73 -8.25 -2.97
N GLN A 197 4.89 -8.96 -4.08
CA GLN A 197 6.21 -9.32 -4.61
C GLN A 197 7.08 -8.11 -4.92
N ASP A 198 6.52 -7.07 -5.55
CA ASP A 198 7.23 -5.81 -5.81
C ASP A 198 7.72 -5.17 -4.50
N ILE A 199 6.84 -5.08 -3.50
CA ILE A 199 7.19 -4.54 -2.19
C ILE A 199 8.30 -5.35 -1.54
N LEU A 200 8.19 -6.68 -1.53
CA LEU A 200 9.21 -7.56 -0.95
C LEU A 200 10.55 -7.49 -1.66
N SER A 201 10.55 -7.37 -3.00
CA SER A 201 11.79 -7.22 -3.77
C SER A 201 12.58 -5.95 -3.41
N GLN A 202 11.89 -4.94 -2.85
CA GLN A 202 12.49 -3.70 -2.37
C GLN A 202 12.92 -3.77 -0.90
N VAL A 203 12.52 -4.82 -0.15
CA VAL A 203 12.93 -5.04 1.24
C VAL A 203 14.16 -5.93 1.25
N GLU A 204 15.35 -5.34 1.30
CA GLU A 204 16.61 -6.09 1.43
C GLU A 204 16.74 -6.73 2.82
N PRO A 205 16.77 -8.08 2.93
CA PRO A 205 16.84 -8.75 4.23
C PRO A 205 18.10 -8.38 5.02
N ASP A 206 19.25 -8.31 4.35
CA ASP A 206 20.54 -8.04 5.00
C ASP A 206 20.57 -6.69 5.71
N THR A 207 19.91 -5.67 5.16
CA THR A 207 19.81 -4.34 5.76
C THR A 207 19.02 -4.38 7.06
N ILE A 208 17.90 -5.12 7.09
CA ILE A 208 17.08 -5.31 8.29
C ILE A 208 17.83 -6.10 9.36
N ILE A 209 18.50 -7.17 8.96
CA ILE A 209 19.29 -8.02 9.86
C ILE A 209 20.44 -7.24 10.48
N TYR A 210 21.20 -6.51 9.67
CA TYR A 210 22.33 -5.70 10.14
C TYR A 210 21.87 -4.64 11.14
N ARG A 211 20.81 -3.90 10.81
CA ARG A 211 20.23 -2.90 11.71
C ARG A 211 19.76 -3.51 13.03
N LEU A 212 19.10 -4.67 12.97
CA LEU A 212 18.64 -5.40 14.15
C LEU A 212 19.82 -5.83 15.04
N GLN A 213 20.89 -6.35 14.43
CA GLN A 213 22.08 -6.79 15.16
C GLN A 213 22.77 -5.64 15.90
N GLN A 214 22.92 -4.51 15.21
CA GLN A 214 23.52 -3.30 15.77
C GLN A 214 22.70 -2.76 16.95
N GLU A 215 21.37 -2.67 16.82
CA GLU A 215 20.50 -2.10 17.86
C GLU A 215 20.30 -3.05 19.06
N LEU A 216 20.11 -4.36 18.84
CA LEU A 216 19.72 -5.29 19.91
C LEU A 216 20.87 -6.07 20.55
N PHE A 217 21.90 -6.43 19.77
CA PHE A 217 22.98 -7.32 20.22
C PHE A 217 24.30 -6.57 20.46
N GLU A 218 24.66 -5.59 19.63
CA GLU A 218 25.87 -4.78 19.83
C GLU A 218 25.64 -3.59 20.76
N GLY A 219 24.48 -2.93 20.69
CA GLY A 219 24.08 -1.87 21.61
C GLY A 219 24.08 -2.31 23.08
N ARG A 220 23.89 -3.61 23.36
CA ARG A 220 23.96 -4.18 24.71
C ARG A 220 25.38 -4.39 25.25
N ARG A 221 26.44 -4.35 24.42
CA ARG A 221 27.85 -4.47 24.89
C ARG A 221 28.43 -3.16 25.44
N LYS A 222 27.75 -2.02 25.29
CA LYS A 222 28.23 -0.70 25.74
C LYS A 222 27.55 -0.17 27.02
N LYS A 223 26.79 -0.99 27.74
CA LYS A 223 26.21 -0.66 29.05
C LYS A 223 26.73 -1.58 30.14
#